data_AF-A0A957AG84-F1
#
_entry.id   AF-A0A957AG84-F1
#
_cell.length_a   1.000
_cell.length_b   1.000
_cell.length_c   1.000
_cell.angle_alpha   90.00
_cell.angle_beta   90.00
_cell.angle_gamma   90.00
#
_symmetry.space_group_name_H-M   'P 1'
#
loop_
_entity.id
_entity.type
_entity.pdbx_description
1 polymer ?
#
loop_
_entity_poly.entity_id
_entity_poly.type
_entity_poly.pdbx_seq_one_letter_code
_entity_poly.pdbx_strand_id
1 'polypeptide(L)'
;MTSPDQGQDADGPDRAPRDAAFDGGAYDDRDIEPFAWPERPRFDRPDPRGPRRRGPPEPPPEPSTNRARFLARSERRPGLNLSGIGMGSVASAAGVVALGFVFSRLLGLIRSVVIADAFGTEPDLSAYWVAFRLPDLVFQLLAGATLSAAFIPTFSRVILRQGEAAGWRLASSVLNLVAIATFVAAALAFLAAPVIVPLLAPGLGEATGREAELQALAVELTRLMLISPLFFGISGMLMGILNARQHFLAPAFAPVVYNLGIIFGAVFLAGPFGIHGLAWGVVLGALGHLVVQLPALRTVGMKWQPSLDLGSAAVRDVLRLMGPRVIGLA
;
A
#
# COMPACT_ATOMS: atom_id res chain seq x y z
N MET A 1 -31.79 -54.63 -38.64
CA MET A 1 -32.69 -53.76 -39.40
C MET A 1 -32.59 -52.36 -38.82
N THR A 2 -32.02 -51.44 -39.61
CA THR A 2 -32.06 -49.96 -39.54
C THR A 2 -31.76 -49.23 -38.22
N SER A 3 -30.50 -48.77 -38.07
CA SER A 3 -30.00 -47.37 -38.08
C SER A 3 -30.65 -46.22 -37.25
N PRO A 4 -29.89 -45.13 -36.95
CA PRO A 4 -29.68 -44.59 -35.59
C PRO A 4 -29.91 -43.05 -35.49
N ASP A 5 -29.27 -42.41 -34.48
CA ASP A 5 -28.78 -41.00 -34.41
C ASP A 5 -29.53 -40.07 -33.41
N GLN A 6 -28.88 -39.65 -32.30
CA GLN A 6 -28.30 -38.31 -32.00
C GLN A 6 -29.30 -37.14 -32.07
N GLY A 7 -29.37 -36.15 -31.19
CA GLY A 7 -28.60 -35.67 -30.04
C GLY A 7 -29.16 -34.26 -29.68
N GLN A 8 -28.70 -33.65 -28.57
CA GLN A 8 -28.91 -32.22 -28.21
C GLN A 8 -30.38 -31.81 -27.90
N ASP A 9 -30.74 -30.86 -27.04
CA ASP A 9 -30.05 -29.85 -26.25
C ASP A 9 -31.04 -29.27 -25.20
N ALA A 10 -30.47 -28.62 -24.19
CA ALA A 10 -30.93 -27.39 -23.53
C ALA A 10 -32.23 -27.31 -22.66
N ASP A 11 -31.97 -26.75 -21.46
CA ASP A 11 -32.74 -25.74 -20.72
C ASP A 11 -34.16 -26.01 -20.17
N GLY A 12 -34.18 -26.08 -18.83
CA GLY A 12 -35.03 -25.20 -18.01
C GLY A 12 -36.28 -25.83 -17.40
N PRO A 13 -36.39 -25.79 -16.06
CA PRO A 13 -37.66 -25.32 -15.52
C PRO A 13 -37.48 -24.31 -14.36
N ASP A 14 -38.27 -23.24 -14.48
CA ASP A 14 -39.21 -22.81 -13.45
C ASP A 14 -38.62 -22.31 -12.10
N ARG A 15 -38.60 -20.99 -11.91
CA ARG A 15 -39.49 -20.24 -10.98
C ARG A 15 -38.92 -18.88 -10.60
N ALA A 16 -39.58 -17.81 -11.05
CA ALA A 16 -39.59 -16.51 -10.37
C ALA A 16 -41.06 -16.06 -10.20
N PRO A 17 -41.43 -15.39 -9.10
CA PRO A 17 -42.83 -15.07 -8.83
C PRO A 17 -43.26 -13.75 -9.50
N ARG A 18 -44.32 -13.88 -10.31
CA ARG A 18 -45.55 -13.09 -10.34
C ARG A 18 -45.58 -11.63 -9.84
N ASP A 19 -46.06 -10.81 -10.76
CA ASP A 19 -47.10 -9.78 -10.62
C ASP A 19 -46.73 -8.42 -10.01
N ALA A 20 -46.36 -7.49 -10.90
CA ALA A 20 -46.69 -6.07 -10.75
C ALA A 20 -47.04 -5.50 -12.14
N ALA A 21 -48.33 -5.30 -12.38
CA ALA A 21 -48.86 -4.68 -13.58
C ALA A 21 -48.45 -3.21 -13.66
N PHE A 22 -47.89 -2.79 -14.80
CA PHE A 22 -47.71 -1.38 -15.15
C PHE A 22 -48.86 -0.98 -16.07
N ASP A 23 -49.77 -0.18 -15.53
CA ASP A 23 -50.88 0.45 -16.26
C ASP A 23 -50.35 1.68 -17.02
N GLY A 24 -50.63 1.73 -18.31
CA GLY A 24 -50.22 2.80 -19.21
C GLY A 24 -51.17 3.99 -19.11
N GLY A 25 -51.01 4.79 -18.05
CA GLY A 25 -51.68 6.09 -17.93
C GLY A 25 -50.99 7.14 -18.82
N ALA A 26 -51.71 7.64 -19.82
CA ALA A 26 -51.29 8.75 -20.66
C ALA A 26 -51.06 10.03 -19.83
N TYR A 27 -49.90 10.66 -19.98
CA TYR A 27 -49.57 11.95 -19.38
C TYR A 27 -50.33 13.06 -20.15
N ASP A 28 -51.16 13.84 -19.46
CA ASP A 28 -51.87 15.01 -19.98
C ASP A 28 -50.97 16.24 -19.85
N ASP A 29 -50.55 16.83 -20.97
CA ASP A 29 -49.64 17.99 -21.06
C ASP A 29 -50.22 19.31 -20.47
N ARG A 30 -51.38 19.26 -19.81
CA ARG A 30 -52.06 20.42 -19.22
C ARG A 30 -51.72 20.73 -17.77
N ASP A 31 -50.91 19.88 -17.12
CA ASP A 31 -50.51 20.06 -15.70
C ASP A 31 -49.12 20.73 -15.52
N ILE A 32 -48.50 21.22 -16.59
CA ILE A 32 -47.24 21.97 -16.50
C ILE A 32 -47.55 23.46 -16.34
N GLU A 33 -47.65 23.92 -15.10
CA GLU A 33 -47.56 25.36 -14.82
C GLU A 33 -46.17 25.89 -15.25
N PRO A 34 -46.10 27.00 -16.01
CA PRO A 34 -44.82 27.53 -16.45
C PRO A 34 -44.01 28.05 -15.24
N PHE A 35 -42.81 27.51 -15.08
CA PHE A 35 -41.85 27.93 -14.06
C PHE A 35 -41.54 29.43 -14.19
N ALA A 36 -42.04 30.23 -13.24
CA ALA A 36 -41.78 31.66 -13.16
C ALA A 36 -40.41 31.93 -12.55
N TRP A 37 -39.47 32.43 -13.36
CA TRP A 37 -38.17 32.90 -12.88
C TRP A 37 -38.37 34.11 -11.95
N PRO A 38 -37.73 34.16 -10.76
CA PRO A 38 -37.75 35.35 -9.92
C PRO A 38 -37.10 36.54 -10.64
N GLU A 39 -37.69 37.73 -10.50
CA GLU A 39 -37.21 38.95 -11.16
C GLU A 39 -35.74 39.24 -10.81
N ARG A 40 -34.96 39.60 -11.84
CA ARG A 40 -33.55 39.98 -11.67
C ARG A 40 -33.45 41.23 -10.78
N PRO A 41 -32.46 41.34 -9.88
CA PRO A 41 -32.23 42.57 -9.13
C PRO A 41 -32.01 43.75 -10.09
N ARG A 42 -32.78 44.83 -9.91
CA ARG A 42 -32.53 46.10 -10.60
C ARG A 42 -31.19 46.64 -10.09
N PHE A 43 -30.20 46.71 -10.98
CA PHE A 43 -29.00 47.51 -10.72
C PHE A 43 -29.39 48.99 -10.84
N ASP A 44 -29.31 49.72 -9.72
CA ASP A 44 -29.39 51.17 -9.75
C ASP A 44 -28.30 51.73 -10.67
N ARG A 45 -28.68 52.67 -11.55
CA ARG A 45 -27.70 53.39 -12.36
C ARG A 45 -26.78 54.18 -11.43
N PRO A 46 -25.46 54.20 -11.67
CA PRO A 46 -24.54 54.99 -10.85
C PRO A 46 -24.92 56.48 -10.90
N ASP A 47 -24.85 57.16 -9.75
CA ASP A 47 -25.00 58.61 -9.63
C ASP A 47 -24.04 59.33 -10.61
N PRO A 48 -24.54 60.26 -11.47
CA PRO A 48 -23.70 61.04 -12.37
C PRO A 48 -22.66 61.93 -11.66
N ARG A 49 -22.78 62.12 -10.34
CA ARG A 49 -21.82 62.86 -9.52
C ARG A 49 -20.83 61.88 -8.92
N GLY A 50 -19.89 61.43 -9.75
CA GLY A 50 -18.83 60.50 -9.36
C GLY A 50 -18.04 61.00 -8.13
N PRO A 51 -17.44 60.09 -7.36
CA PRO A 51 -16.58 60.46 -6.24
C PRO A 51 -15.43 61.33 -6.74
N ARG A 52 -15.22 62.47 -6.07
CA ARG A 52 -14.11 63.40 -6.33
C ARG A 52 -12.81 62.60 -6.48
N ARG A 53 -12.10 62.80 -7.59
CA ARG A 53 -10.78 62.18 -7.86
C ARG A 53 -9.90 62.35 -6.62
N ARG A 54 -9.65 61.25 -5.88
CA ARG A 54 -8.49 61.19 -4.99
C ARG A 54 -7.27 61.37 -5.88
N GLY A 55 -6.35 62.25 -5.49
CA GLY A 55 -5.05 62.36 -6.14
C GLY A 55 -4.34 61.00 -6.18
N PRO A 56 -3.27 60.87 -6.99
CA PRO A 56 -2.50 59.63 -7.02
C PRO A 56 -2.13 59.21 -5.59
N PRO A 57 -2.25 57.91 -5.25
CA PRO A 57 -1.87 57.44 -3.93
C PRO A 57 -0.41 57.84 -3.65
N GLU A 58 -0.16 58.35 -2.44
CA GLU A 58 1.18 58.66 -1.97
C GLU A 58 2.07 57.41 -2.19
N PRO A 59 3.28 57.56 -2.76
CA PRO A 59 4.17 56.43 -2.92
C PRO A 59 4.43 55.80 -1.54
N PRO A 60 4.49 54.46 -1.45
CA PRO A 60 4.75 53.79 -0.18
C PRO A 60 6.06 54.32 0.42
N PRO A 61 6.12 54.51 1.76
CA PRO A 61 7.34 54.98 2.40
C PRO A 61 8.50 54.07 2.01
N GLU A 62 9.66 54.68 1.67
CA GLU A 62 10.84 53.90 1.28
C GLU A 62 11.10 52.82 2.34
N PRO A 63 11.32 51.56 1.91
CA PRO A 63 11.61 50.50 2.86
C PRO A 63 12.85 50.90 3.66
N SER A 64 12.71 50.91 5.00
CA SER A 64 13.84 51.16 5.88
C SER A 64 15.05 50.35 5.43
N THR A 65 16.26 50.89 5.56
CA THR A 65 17.49 50.32 5.00
C THR A 65 17.68 48.84 5.36
N ASN A 66 17.10 48.40 6.48
CA ASN A 66 17.05 47.01 6.91
C ASN A 66 16.08 46.13 6.11
N ARG A 67 14.90 46.63 5.72
CA ARG A 67 13.94 45.90 4.87
C ARG A 67 14.42 45.82 3.42
N ALA A 68 15.05 46.87 2.88
CA ALA A 68 15.69 46.83 1.57
C ALA A 68 16.85 45.82 1.53
N ARG A 69 17.69 45.79 2.59
CA ARG A 69 18.75 44.78 2.75
C ARG A 69 18.19 43.37 2.93
N PHE A 70 17.07 43.20 3.64
CA PHE A 70 16.43 41.89 3.81
C PHE A 70 15.85 41.36 2.49
N LEU A 71 15.19 42.22 1.70
CA LEU A 71 14.66 41.86 0.39
C LEU A 71 15.79 41.56 -0.62
N ALA A 72 16.84 42.40 -0.66
CA ALA A 72 18.03 42.15 -1.48
C ALA A 72 18.80 40.87 -1.07
N ARG A 73 18.69 40.43 0.18
CA ARG A 73 19.26 39.16 0.67
C ARG A 73 18.36 37.96 0.32
N SER A 74 17.05 38.17 0.20
CA SER A 74 16.11 37.12 -0.24
C SER A 74 16.17 36.84 -1.75
N GLU A 75 16.56 37.83 -2.56
CA GLU A 75 16.78 37.67 -4.00
C GLU A 75 18.12 36.98 -4.35
N ARG A 76 19.07 36.90 -3.41
CA ARG A 76 20.32 36.14 -3.54
C ARG A 76 20.18 34.67 -3.13
N ARG A 77 18.99 34.09 -3.19
CA ARG A 77 18.88 32.62 -3.23
C ARG A 77 19.09 32.22 -4.68
N PRO A 78 20.04 31.31 -5.00
CA PRO A 78 20.09 30.75 -6.34
C PRO A 78 18.70 30.18 -6.61
N GLY A 79 18.02 30.73 -7.62
CA GLY A 79 16.73 30.23 -8.04
C GLY A 79 16.86 28.73 -8.19
N LEU A 80 15.98 27.97 -7.51
CA LEU A 80 15.90 26.55 -7.73
C LEU A 80 15.62 26.39 -9.23
N ASN A 81 16.63 25.93 -9.96
CA ASN A 81 16.53 25.69 -11.39
C ASN A 81 15.64 24.44 -11.55
N LEU A 82 14.32 24.63 -11.47
CA LEU A 82 13.32 23.56 -11.60
C LEU A 82 13.31 22.97 -13.02
N SER A 83 13.96 23.65 -13.97
CA SER A 83 14.30 23.21 -15.31
C SER A 83 15.35 22.08 -15.35
N GLY A 84 16.03 21.78 -14.23
CA GLY A 84 17.01 20.68 -14.13
C GLY A 84 16.42 19.32 -13.77
N ILE A 85 15.13 19.23 -13.40
CA ILE A 85 14.43 17.95 -13.25
C ILE A 85 14.03 17.48 -14.64
N GLY A 86 15.03 17.08 -15.44
CA GLY A 86 14.77 16.55 -16.77
C GLY A 86 13.86 15.33 -16.67
N MET A 87 12.87 15.22 -17.57
CA MET A 87 12.05 14.02 -17.76
C MET A 87 12.87 12.73 -17.76
N GLY A 88 14.15 12.78 -18.20
CA GLY A 88 15.08 11.66 -18.16
C GLY A 88 15.42 11.14 -16.75
N SER A 89 15.37 11.95 -15.71
CA SER A 89 15.62 11.52 -14.31
C SER A 89 14.43 10.76 -13.70
N VAL A 90 13.20 11.21 -13.99
CA VAL A 90 11.98 10.51 -13.58
C VAL A 90 11.77 9.25 -14.42
N ALA A 91 12.01 9.32 -15.73
CA ALA A 91 11.93 8.17 -16.62
C ALA A 91 12.97 7.09 -16.30
N SER A 92 14.21 7.47 -15.94
CA SER A 92 15.23 6.51 -15.50
C SER A 92 14.89 5.89 -14.15
N ALA A 93 14.41 6.67 -13.16
CA ALA A 93 13.94 6.14 -11.88
C ALA A 93 12.76 5.18 -12.06
N ALA A 94 11.77 5.55 -12.88
CA ALA A 94 10.64 4.70 -13.22
C ALA A 94 11.09 3.41 -13.95
N GLY A 95 12.06 3.51 -14.85
CA GLY A 95 12.66 2.37 -15.55
C GLY A 95 13.34 1.38 -14.60
N VAL A 96 14.09 1.86 -13.61
CA VAL A 96 14.72 1.01 -12.59
C VAL A 96 13.67 0.26 -11.77
N VAL A 97 12.62 0.97 -11.32
CA VAL A 97 11.54 0.35 -10.54
C VAL A 97 10.77 -0.67 -11.38
N ALA A 98 10.45 -0.33 -12.63
CA ALA A 98 9.74 -1.24 -13.54
C ALA A 98 10.56 -2.50 -13.84
N LEU A 99 11.86 -2.35 -14.10
CA LEU A 99 12.76 -3.47 -14.36
C LEU A 99 12.89 -4.36 -13.12
N GLY A 100 13.05 -3.77 -11.93
CA GLY A 100 13.07 -4.51 -10.67
C GLY A 100 11.78 -5.28 -10.42
N PHE A 101 10.63 -4.70 -10.75
CA PHE A 101 9.34 -5.38 -10.68
C PHE A 101 9.25 -6.56 -11.65
N VAL A 102 9.68 -6.39 -12.90
CA VAL A 102 9.72 -7.48 -13.89
C VAL A 102 10.63 -8.62 -13.42
N PHE A 103 11.84 -8.31 -12.95
CA PHE A 103 12.75 -9.33 -12.41
C PHE A 103 12.16 -10.05 -11.21
N SER A 104 11.53 -9.33 -10.27
CA SER A 104 10.85 -9.94 -9.13
C SER A 104 9.72 -10.87 -9.58
N ARG A 105 8.93 -10.49 -10.59
CA ARG A 105 7.86 -11.33 -11.13
C ARG A 105 8.40 -12.59 -11.81
N LEU A 106 9.44 -12.47 -12.64
CA LEU A 106 10.11 -13.61 -13.26
C LEU A 106 10.67 -14.57 -12.21
N LEU A 107 11.33 -14.02 -11.19
CA LEU A 107 11.88 -14.83 -10.11
C LEU A 107 10.78 -15.48 -9.25
N GLY A 108 9.64 -14.81 -9.09
CA GLY A 108 8.43 -15.38 -8.48
C GLY A 108 7.86 -16.55 -9.27
N LEU A 109 7.91 -16.50 -10.61
CA LEU A 109 7.54 -17.65 -11.46
C LEU A 109 8.52 -18.81 -11.29
N ILE A 110 9.83 -18.52 -11.31
CA ILE A 110 10.88 -19.52 -11.07
C ILE A 110 10.67 -20.18 -9.69
N ARG A 111 10.44 -19.39 -8.65
CA ARG A 111 10.11 -19.89 -7.32
C ARG A 111 8.92 -20.84 -7.34
N SER A 112 7.84 -20.51 -8.04
CA SER A 112 6.67 -21.39 -8.13
C SER A 112 7.01 -22.72 -8.81
N VAL A 113 7.83 -22.70 -9.88
CA VAL A 113 8.32 -23.92 -10.54
C VAL A 113 9.19 -24.75 -9.59
N VAL A 114 10.11 -24.12 -8.87
CA VAL A 114 11.00 -24.81 -7.91
C VAL A 114 10.22 -25.45 -6.76
N ILE A 115 9.19 -24.77 -6.23
CA ILE A 115 8.32 -25.35 -5.20
C ILE A 115 7.55 -26.56 -5.77
N ALA A 116 7.01 -26.44 -6.98
CA ALA A 116 6.29 -27.53 -7.63
C ALA A 116 7.21 -28.73 -7.96
N ASP A 117 8.47 -28.50 -8.31
CA ASP A 117 9.47 -29.55 -8.52
C ASP A 117 9.84 -30.24 -7.20
N ALA A 118 10.05 -29.47 -6.13
CA ALA A 118 10.46 -30.01 -4.82
C ALA A 118 9.35 -30.78 -4.09
N PHE A 119 8.09 -30.35 -4.20
CA PHE A 119 6.97 -30.89 -3.41
C PHE A 119 5.83 -31.49 -4.26
N GLY A 120 5.81 -31.26 -5.58
CA GLY A 120 4.79 -31.81 -6.47
C GLY A 120 3.36 -31.47 -6.04
N THR A 121 2.53 -32.52 -5.94
CA THR A 121 1.14 -32.47 -5.46
C THR A 121 1.02 -33.02 -4.03
N GLU A 122 2.08 -32.94 -3.22
CA GLU A 122 2.06 -33.46 -1.87
C GLU A 122 1.00 -32.74 -1.02
N PRO A 123 0.20 -33.45 -0.20
CA PRO A 123 -0.86 -32.83 0.59
C PRO A 123 -0.35 -31.73 1.54
N ASP A 124 0.88 -31.87 2.02
CA ASP A 124 1.57 -30.94 2.90
C ASP A 124 1.80 -29.56 2.23
N LEU A 125 1.98 -29.52 0.91
CA LEU A 125 2.09 -28.26 0.16
C LEU A 125 0.78 -27.45 0.21
N SER A 126 -0.38 -28.13 0.28
CA SER A 126 -1.67 -27.45 0.47
C SER A 126 -1.75 -26.78 1.84
N ALA A 127 -1.25 -27.44 2.89
CA ALA A 127 -1.17 -26.87 4.23
C ALA A 127 -0.27 -25.62 4.26
N TYR A 128 0.86 -25.66 3.55
CA TYR A 128 1.74 -24.49 3.37
C TYR A 128 1.05 -23.30 2.71
N TRP A 129 0.30 -23.53 1.61
CA TRP A 129 -0.41 -22.44 0.93
C TRP A 129 -1.51 -21.81 1.79
N VAL A 130 -2.23 -22.63 2.55
CA VAL A 130 -3.19 -22.13 3.56
C VAL A 130 -2.45 -21.34 4.63
N ALA A 131 -1.33 -21.88 5.12
CA ALA A 131 -0.57 -21.29 6.19
C ALA A 131 -0.06 -19.88 5.87
N PHE A 132 0.31 -19.64 4.62
CA PHE A 132 0.81 -18.36 4.13
C PHE A 132 -0.22 -17.23 4.13
N ARG A 133 -1.53 -17.53 4.09
CA ARG A 133 -2.59 -16.52 3.97
C ARG A 133 -2.66 -15.56 5.14
N LEU A 134 -2.53 -16.08 6.37
CA LEU A 134 -2.67 -15.25 7.57
C LEU A 134 -1.50 -14.28 7.77
N PRO A 135 -0.22 -14.70 7.64
CA PRO A 135 0.91 -13.78 7.61
C PRO A 135 0.80 -12.70 6.51
N ASP A 136 0.35 -13.10 5.32
CA ASP A 136 0.18 -12.20 4.18
C ASP A 136 -0.91 -11.16 4.45
N LEU A 137 -2.06 -11.56 5.02
CA LEU A 137 -3.12 -10.64 5.44
C LEU A 137 -2.60 -9.60 6.46
N VAL A 138 -1.86 -10.05 7.49
CA VAL A 138 -1.27 -9.14 8.49
C VAL A 138 -0.35 -8.11 7.82
N PHE A 139 0.49 -8.55 6.88
CA PHE A 139 1.36 -7.66 6.12
C PHE A 139 0.55 -6.67 5.26
N GLN A 140 -0.44 -7.14 4.51
CA GLN A 140 -1.24 -6.29 3.61
C GLN A 140 -1.99 -5.19 4.38
N LEU A 141 -2.58 -5.54 5.53
CA LEU A 141 -3.31 -4.59 6.38
C LEU A 141 -2.41 -3.49 6.95
N LEU A 142 -1.15 -3.80 7.27
CA LEU A 142 -0.29 -2.89 8.02
C LEU A 142 0.76 -2.16 7.17
N ALA A 143 1.26 -2.82 6.14
CA ALA A 143 2.43 -2.39 5.38
C ALA A 143 2.16 -2.25 3.87
N GLY A 144 0.90 -2.41 3.45
CA GLY A 144 0.48 -2.16 2.08
C GLY A 144 0.85 -0.76 1.56
N ALA A 145 0.62 -0.54 0.26
CA ALA A 145 0.96 0.68 -0.51
C ALA A 145 0.43 2.01 0.10
N THR A 146 -0.45 1.92 1.07
CA THR A 146 -1.10 3.01 1.81
C THR A 146 -0.11 3.79 2.68
N LEU A 147 0.84 3.09 3.30
CA LEU A 147 1.79 3.67 4.25
C LEU A 147 2.75 4.61 3.53
N SER A 148 3.35 4.15 2.43
CA SER A 148 4.23 4.97 1.60
C SER A 148 3.49 6.17 0.95
N ALA A 149 2.24 5.98 0.50
CA ALA A 149 1.48 7.03 -0.16
C ALA A 149 1.15 8.23 0.76
N ALA A 150 0.92 7.97 2.05
CA ALA A 150 0.70 9.03 3.05
C ALA A 150 2.01 9.55 3.66
N PHE A 151 2.96 8.65 3.89
CA PHE A 151 4.23 8.95 4.55
C PHE A 151 5.14 9.83 3.69
N ILE A 152 5.42 9.45 2.44
CA ILE A 152 6.38 10.14 1.56
C ILE A 152 6.08 11.65 1.45
N PRO A 153 4.86 12.09 1.07
CA PRO A 153 4.58 13.52 0.94
C PRO A 153 4.64 14.26 2.29
N THR A 154 4.30 13.60 3.40
CA THR A 154 4.33 14.19 4.74
C THR A 154 5.77 14.35 5.22
N PHE A 155 6.59 13.32 5.07
CA PHE A 155 8.01 13.32 5.42
C PHE A 155 8.78 14.38 4.63
N SER A 156 8.59 14.44 3.31
CA SER A 156 9.20 15.47 2.46
C SER A 156 8.79 16.88 2.89
N ARG A 157 7.51 17.09 3.24
CA ARG A 157 7.03 18.38 3.74
C ARG A 157 7.64 18.76 5.09
N VAL A 158 7.79 17.80 6.02
CA VAL A 158 8.40 18.05 7.34
C VAL A 158 9.88 18.39 7.18
N ILE A 159 10.64 17.66 6.36
CA ILE A 159 12.04 18.01 6.09
C ILE A 159 12.16 19.42 5.50
N LEU A 160 11.35 19.75 4.50
CA LEU A 160 11.39 21.06 3.84
C LEU A 160 11.04 22.23 4.77
N ARG A 161 10.09 22.04 5.70
CA ARG A 161 9.58 23.12 6.56
C ARG A 161 10.25 23.20 7.94
N GLN A 162 10.65 22.06 8.49
CA GLN A 162 11.09 21.91 9.88
C GLN A 162 12.51 21.34 10.00
N GLY A 163 13.12 20.95 8.88
CA GLY A 163 14.49 20.44 8.82
C GLY A 163 14.62 18.93 9.02
N GLU A 164 15.83 18.43 8.75
CA GLU A 164 16.20 17.02 8.81
C GLU A 164 15.88 16.36 10.15
N ALA A 165 16.19 17.02 11.28
CA ALA A 165 15.97 16.46 12.61
C ALA A 165 14.48 16.15 12.88
N ALA A 166 13.58 17.04 12.47
CA ALA A 166 12.14 16.83 12.60
C ALA A 166 11.66 15.71 11.66
N GLY A 167 12.19 15.64 10.44
CA GLY A 167 11.92 14.56 9.49
C GLY A 167 12.30 13.20 10.06
N TRP A 168 13.51 13.06 10.61
CA TRP A 168 13.96 11.81 11.21
C TRP A 168 13.18 11.41 12.45
N ARG A 169 12.72 12.38 13.25
CA ARG A 169 11.83 12.10 14.38
C ARG A 169 10.48 11.55 13.90
N LEU A 170 9.90 12.13 12.84
CA LEU A 170 8.68 11.60 12.21
C LEU A 170 8.90 10.19 11.66
N ALA A 171 9.94 9.97 10.85
CA ALA A 171 10.25 8.68 10.26
C ALA A 171 10.45 7.59 11.32
N SER A 172 11.20 7.91 12.38
CA SER A 172 11.41 6.98 13.49
C SER A 172 10.11 6.68 14.25
N SER A 173 9.29 7.70 14.47
CA SER A 173 8.01 7.53 15.17
C SER A 173 7.04 6.65 14.41
N VAL A 174 6.88 6.88 13.11
CA VAL A 174 6.04 6.04 12.25
C VAL A 174 6.62 4.63 12.15
N LEU A 175 7.93 4.47 11.98
CA LEU A 175 8.58 3.15 11.94
C LEU A 175 8.34 2.34 13.21
N ASN A 176 8.50 2.96 14.38
CA ASN A 176 8.28 2.30 15.66
C ASN A 176 6.81 1.91 15.84
N LEU A 177 5.88 2.78 15.44
CA LEU A 177 4.44 2.48 15.48
C LEU A 177 4.07 1.31 14.57
N VAL A 178 4.63 1.26 13.36
CA VAL A 178 4.41 0.15 12.43
C VAL A 178 4.98 -1.15 12.98
N ALA A 179 6.19 -1.11 13.54
CA ALA A 179 6.80 -2.28 14.16
C ALA A 179 5.95 -2.82 15.33
N ILE A 180 5.47 -1.92 16.20
CA ILE A 180 4.59 -2.28 17.33
C ILE A 180 3.25 -2.83 16.83
N ALA A 181 2.59 -2.15 15.88
CA ALA A 181 1.31 -2.58 15.33
C ALA A 181 1.43 -3.95 14.66
N THR A 182 2.52 -4.18 13.92
CA THR A 182 2.80 -5.46 13.25
C THR A 182 3.10 -6.57 14.24
N PHE A 183 3.85 -6.27 15.30
CA PHE A 183 4.08 -7.22 16.37
C PHE A 183 2.78 -7.62 17.08
N VAL A 184 1.94 -6.64 17.45
CA VAL A 184 0.65 -6.91 18.09
C VAL A 184 -0.26 -7.73 17.17
N ALA A 185 -0.39 -7.35 15.90
CA ALA A 185 -1.22 -8.08 14.95
C ALA A 185 -0.72 -9.51 14.70
N ALA A 186 0.60 -9.70 14.56
CA ALA A 186 1.19 -11.02 14.39
C ALA A 186 1.01 -11.89 15.66
N ALA A 187 1.15 -11.31 16.86
CA ALA A 187 0.91 -12.02 18.11
C ALA A 187 -0.57 -12.44 18.26
N LEU A 188 -1.52 -11.55 17.94
CA LEU A 188 -2.94 -11.88 17.95
C LEU A 188 -3.26 -12.98 16.93
N ALA A 189 -2.73 -12.88 15.71
CA ALA A 189 -2.87 -13.90 14.68
C ALA A 189 -2.25 -15.24 15.10
N PHE A 190 -1.12 -15.23 15.79
CA PHE A 190 -0.44 -16.44 16.30
C PHE A 190 -1.31 -17.19 17.31
N LEU A 191 -1.94 -16.46 18.23
CA LEU A 191 -2.84 -17.01 19.24
C LEU A 191 -4.14 -17.51 18.61
N ALA A 192 -4.68 -16.77 17.62
CA ALA A 192 -5.91 -17.10 16.94
C ALA A 192 -5.74 -18.15 15.81
N ALA A 193 -4.52 -18.49 15.41
CA ALA A 193 -4.24 -19.41 14.31
C ALA A 193 -5.02 -20.76 14.38
N PRO A 194 -5.13 -21.44 15.55
CA PRO A 194 -5.90 -22.68 15.64
C PRO A 194 -7.39 -22.55 15.32
N VAL A 195 -7.96 -21.34 15.44
CA VAL A 195 -9.36 -21.05 15.12
C VAL A 195 -9.49 -20.53 13.70
N ILE A 196 -8.60 -19.65 13.27
CA ILE A 196 -8.68 -18.99 11.95
C ILE A 196 -8.31 -19.96 10.82
N VAL A 197 -7.27 -20.78 10.99
CA VAL A 197 -6.76 -21.65 9.91
C VAL A 197 -7.82 -22.66 9.44
N PRO A 198 -8.55 -23.38 10.32
CA PRO A 198 -9.65 -24.25 9.89
C PRO A 198 -10.77 -23.50 9.16
N LEU A 199 -11.05 -22.25 9.53
CA LEU A 199 -12.07 -21.43 8.86
C LEU A 199 -11.62 -20.97 7.46
N LEU A 200 -10.32 -20.75 7.26
CA LEU A 200 -9.75 -20.36 5.96
C LEU A 200 -9.73 -21.52 4.96
N ALA A 201 -9.72 -22.76 5.43
CA ALA A 201 -9.66 -23.96 4.58
C ALA A 201 -10.36 -25.16 5.26
N PRO A 202 -11.70 -25.15 5.37
CA PRO A 202 -12.43 -26.18 6.11
C PRO A 202 -12.27 -27.59 5.51
N GLY A 203 -12.09 -27.72 4.19
CA GLY A 203 -11.86 -29.01 3.52
C GLY A 203 -10.39 -29.43 3.42
N LEU A 204 -9.46 -28.76 4.13
CA LEU A 204 -8.03 -29.07 4.04
C LEU A 204 -7.77 -30.51 4.52
N GLY A 205 -7.36 -31.38 3.59
CA GLY A 205 -7.03 -32.78 3.88
C GLY A 205 -8.20 -33.76 3.73
N GLU A 206 -9.43 -33.28 3.51
CA GLU A 206 -10.63 -34.09 3.33
C GLU A 206 -10.46 -35.12 2.20
N ALA A 207 -10.01 -34.67 1.02
CA ALA A 207 -9.78 -35.52 -0.15
C ALA A 207 -8.72 -36.63 0.06
N THR A 208 -7.89 -36.51 1.10
CA THR A 208 -6.81 -37.44 1.40
C THR A 208 -7.03 -38.22 2.70
N GLY A 209 -8.12 -37.93 3.43
CA GLY A 209 -8.37 -38.48 4.77
C GLY A 209 -7.40 -37.98 5.87
N ARG A 210 -6.60 -36.94 5.60
CA ARG A 210 -5.56 -36.38 6.51
C ARG A 210 -5.97 -35.02 7.11
N GLU A 211 -7.26 -34.80 7.34
CA GLU A 211 -7.78 -33.49 7.76
C GLU A 211 -7.14 -32.96 9.05
N ALA A 212 -7.20 -33.74 10.14
CA ALA A 212 -6.64 -33.31 11.43
C ALA A 212 -5.12 -33.05 11.37
N GLU A 213 -4.39 -33.86 10.61
CA GLU A 213 -2.94 -33.74 10.44
C GLU A 213 -2.57 -32.47 9.66
N LEU A 214 -3.20 -32.25 8.51
CA LEU A 214 -2.89 -31.11 7.64
C LEU A 214 -3.38 -29.78 8.23
N GLN A 215 -4.49 -29.79 8.98
CA GLN A 215 -4.91 -28.60 9.74
C GLN A 215 -3.90 -28.26 10.84
N ALA A 216 -3.43 -29.25 11.61
CA ALA A 216 -2.41 -29.03 12.63
C ALA A 216 -1.10 -28.51 12.04
N LEU A 217 -0.66 -29.10 10.92
CA LEU A 217 0.51 -28.66 10.16
C LEU A 217 0.34 -27.23 9.66
N ALA A 218 -0.80 -26.89 9.06
CA ALA A 218 -1.08 -25.53 8.59
C ALA A 218 -1.01 -24.50 9.72
N VAL A 219 -1.56 -24.81 10.91
CA VAL A 219 -1.47 -23.95 12.10
C VAL A 219 -0.02 -23.76 12.53
N GLU A 220 0.78 -24.82 12.56
CA GLU A 220 2.20 -24.76 12.93
C GLU A 220 3.00 -23.90 11.93
N LEU A 221 2.82 -24.14 10.63
CA LEU A 221 3.46 -23.37 9.57
C LEU A 221 3.04 -21.90 9.61
N THR A 222 1.75 -21.61 9.85
CA THR A 222 1.27 -20.22 10.02
C THR A 222 2.01 -19.53 11.15
N ARG A 223 2.12 -20.19 12.31
CA ARG A 223 2.81 -19.66 13.48
C ARG A 223 4.26 -19.35 13.21
N LEU A 224 4.96 -20.22 12.48
CA LEU A 224 6.34 -20.00 12.05
C LEU A 224 6.43 -18.81 11.08
N MET A 225 5.57 -18.77 10.07
CA MET A 225 5.59 -17.76 9.01
C MET A 225 5.12 -16.38 9.49
N LEU A 226 4.41 -16.29 10.61
CA LEU A 226 4.04 -15.01 11.26
C LEU A 226 5.24 -14.19 11.74
N ILE A 227 6.45 -14.77 11.76
CA ILE A 227 7.69 -14.00 11.95
C ILE A 227 7.94 -13.05 10.77
N SER A 228 7.61 -13.47 9.54
CA SER A 228 7.86 -12.70 8.30
C SER A 228 7.22 -11.32 8.26
N PRO A 229 5.93 -11.12 8.60
CA PRO A 229 5.34 -9.79 8.60
C PRO A 229 6.07 -8.81 9.53
N LEU A 230 6.71 -9.25 10.61
CA LEU A 230 7.52 -8.37 11.47
C LEU A 230 8.66 -7.72 10.67
N PHE A 231 9.38 -8.50 9.86
CA PHE A 231 10.42 -7.99 8.99
C PHE A 231 9.84 -7.11 7.89
N PHE A 232 8.73 -7.51 7.29
CA PHE A 232 8.12 -6.76 6.22
C PHE A 232 7.52 -5.42 6.66
N GLY A 233 6.93 -5.32 7.85
CA GLY A 233 6.42 -4.06 8.38
C GLY A 233 7.52 -3.01 8.52
N ILE A 234 8.65 -3.40 9.10
CA ILE A 234 9.85 -2.57 9.19
C ILE A 234 10.37 -2.25 7.78
N SER A 235 10.52 -3.27 6.95
CA SER A 235 11.11 -3.13 5.62
C SER A 235 10.30 -2.23 4.69
N GLY A 236 8.98 -2.32 4.70
CA GLY A 236 8.10 -1.46 3.91
C GLY A 236 8.21 0.00 4.31
N MET A 237 8.37 0.29 5.61
CA MET A 237 8.64 1.64 6.08
C MET A 237 10.02 2.14 5.63
N LEU A 238 11.06 1.29 5.66
CA LEU A 238 12.39 1.65 5.14
C LEU A 238 12.35 1.92 3.63
N MET A 239 11.58 1.14 2.86
CA MET A 239 11.34 1.42 1.44
C MET A 239 10.70 2.80 1.26
N GLY A 240 9.71 3.15 2.07
CA GLY A 240 9.08 4.47 2.07
C GLY A 240 10.08 5.61 2.33
N ILE A 241 10.98 5.43 3.30
CA ILE A 241 12.06 6.39 3.62
C ILE A 241 13.02 6.51 2.43
N LEU A 242 13.51 5.40 1.90
CA LEU A 242 14.45 5.38 0.77
C LEU A 242 13.83 6.01 -0.49
N ASN A 243 12.58 5.69 -0.80
CA ASN A 243 11.85 6.30 -1.92
C ASN A 243 11.65 7.81 -1.73
N ALA A 244 11.31 8.27 -0.52
CA ALA A 244 11.23 9.70 -0.23
C ALA A 244 12.58 10.42 -0.42
N ARG A 245 13.69 9.70 -0.24
CA ARG A 245 15.07 10.16 -0.47
C ARG A 245 15.59 9.82 -1.86
N GLN A 246 14.72 9.41 -2.78
CA GLN A 246 15.02 9.11 -4.19
C GLN A 246 16.03 7.95 -4.39
N HIS A 247 16.14 7.06 -3.41
CA HIS A 247 16.97 5.85 -3.50
C HIS A 247 16.11 4.63 -3.87
N PHE A 248 15.86 4.43 -5.16
CA PHE A 248 14.91 3.43 -5.66
C PHE A 248 15.48 2.01 -5.83
N LEU A 249 16.79 1.88 -6.00
CA LEU A 249 17.42 0.59 -6.37
C LEU A 249 17.31 -0.45 -5.25
N ALA A 250 17.67 -0.09 -4.03
CA ALA A 250 17.60 -1.02 -2.89
C ALA A 250 16.15 -1.48 -2.59
N PRO A 251 15.14 -0.58 -2.55
CA PRO A 251 13.73 -0.97 -2.49
C PRO A 251 13.30 -1.91 -3.63
N ALA A 252 13.75 -1.66 -4.86
CA ALA A 252 13.39 -2.49 -6.01
C ALA A 252 14.00 -3.91 -5.95
N PHE A 253 15.14 -4.08 -5.28
CA PHE A 253 15.80 -5.38 -5.12
C PHE A 253 15.25 -6.22 -3.97
N ALA A 254 14.62 -5.61 -2.96
CA ALA A 254 14.15 -6.33 -1.78
C ALA A 254 13.17 -7.48 -2.10
N PRO A 255 12.18 -7.32 -3.00
CA PRO A 255 11.32 -8.43 -3.42
C PRO A 255 12.05 -9.56 -4.14
N VAL A 256 13.15 -9.26 -4.83
CA VAL A 256 14.00 -10.28 -5.49
C VAL A 256 14.64 -11.17 -4.43
N VAL A 257 15.22 -10.57 -3.39
CA VAL A 257 15.84 -11.29 -2.26
C VAL A 257 14.81 -12.15 -1.52
N TYR A 258 13.58 -11.66 -1.36
CA TYR A 258 12.51 -12.46 -0.77
C TYR A 258 12.25 -13.76 -1.55
N ASN A 259 12.11 -13.68 -2.88
CA ASN A 259 11.93 -14.86 -3.73
C ASN A 259 13.15 -15.79 -3.67
N LEU A 260 14.37 -15.26 -3.63
CA LEU A 260 15.58 -16.07 -3.45
C LEU A 260 15.58 -16.84 -2.12
N GLY A 261 15.09 -16.24 -1.03
CA GLY A 261 14.97 -16.92 0.26
C GLY A 261 14.01 -18.12 0.20
N ILE A 262 12.89 -17.99 -0.52
CA ILE A 262 11.95 -19.10 -0.69
C ILE A 262 12.55 -20.20 -1.57
N ILE A 263 13.20 -19.83 -2.69
CA ILE A 263 13.94 -20.77 -3.54
C ILE A 263 15.00 -21.51 -2.73
N PHE A 264 15.74 -20.79 -1.88
CA PHE A 264 16.73 -21.38 -0.98
C PHE A 264 16.09 -22.38 -0.02
N GLY A 265 14.95 -22.05 0.58
CA GLY A 265 14.19 -22.97 1.44
C GLY A 265 13.76 -24.23 0.69
N ALA A 266 13.22 -24.09 -0.52
CA ALA A 266 12.79 -25.22 -1.34
C ALA A 266 13.95 -26.12 -1.77
N VAL A 267 15.10 -25.55 -2.15
CA VAL A 267 16.23 -26.33 -2.68
C VAL A 267 17.08 -26.95 -1.57
N PHE A 268 17.35 -26.21 -0.50
CA PHE A 268 18.35 -26.62 0.49
C PHE A 268 17.76 -27.05 1.84
N LEU A 269 16.59 -26.53 2.21
CA LEU A 269 15.98 -26.83 3.51
C LEU A 269 14.86 -27.87 3.41
N ALA A 270 14.26 -28.05 2.24
CA ALA A 270 13.18 -29.03 2.05
C ALA A 270 13.64 -30.48 2.27
N GLY A 271 14.87 -30.83 1.87
CA GLY A 271 15.42 -32.17 2.13
C GLY A 271 15.48 -32.53 3.62
N PRO A 272 16.20 -31.75 4.46
CA PRO A 272 16.34 -32.07 5.88
C PRO A 272 15.11 -31.75 6.75
N PHE A 273 14.27 -30.78 6.35
CA PHE A 273 13.17 -30.28 7.18
C PHE A 273 11.78 -30.42 6.55
N GLY A 274 11.66 -31.04 5.37
CA GLY A 274 10.40 -31.13 4.65
C GLY A 274 9.77 -29.77 4.39
N ILE A 275 8.45 -29.70 4.53
CA ILE A 275 7.68 -28.47 4.28
C ILE A 275 8.05 -27.32 5.24
N HIS A 276 8.54 -27.61 6.45
CA HIS A 276 9.06 -26.60 7.37
C HIS A 276 10.28 -25.89 6.81
N GLY A 277 11.10 -26.57 6.00
CA GLY A 277 12.22 -25.97 5.30
C GLY A 277 11.80 -24.87 4.32
N LEU A 278 10.68 -25.09 3.61
CA LEU A 278 10.09 -24.08 2.74
C LEU A 278 9.54 -22.89 3.55
N ALA A 279 8.90 -23.15 4.69
CA ALA A 279 8.40 -22.10 5.57
C ALA A 279 9.54 -21.26 6.20
N TRP A 280 10.66 -21.87 6.56
CA TRP A 280 11.88 -21.14 6.92
C TRP A 280 12.44 -20.31 5.78
N GLY A 281 12.35 -20.79 4.53
CA GLY A 281 12.68 -20.01 3.33
C GLY A 281 11.91 -18.70 3.24
N VAL A 282 10.62 -18.71 3.61
CA VAL A 282 9.80 -17.49 3.71
C VAL A 282 10.32 -16.54 4.80
N VAL A 283 10.63 -17.04 6.00
CA VAL A 283 11.15 -16.20 7.09
C VAL A 283 12.51 -15.61 6.76
N LEU A 284 13.43 -16.42 6.24
CA LEU A 284 14.77 -15.99 5.82
C LEU A 284 14.70 -15.02 4.63
N GLY A 285 13.80 -15.25 3.68
CA GLY A 285 13.53 -14.32 2.60
C GLY A 285 13.05 -12.96 3.11
N ALA A 286 12.10 -12.94 4.06
CA ALA A 286 11.57 -11.71 4.64
C ALA A 286 12.65 -10.95 5.43
N LEU A 287 13.51 -11.67 6.15
CA LEU A 287 14.71 -11.10 6.78
C LEU A 287 15.65 -10.50 5.72
N GLY A 288 15.93 -11.21 4.64
CA GLY A 288 16.76 -10.74 3.54
C GLY A 288 16.18 -9.48 2.87
N HIS A 289 14.87 -9.44 2.68
CA HIS A 289 14.13 -8.28 2.16
C HIS A 289 14.36 -7.02 3.02
N LEU A 290 14.44 -7.16 4.35
CA LEU A 290 14.80 -6.08 5.27
C LEU A 290 16.29 -5.74 5.17
N VAL A 291 17.17 -6.73 5.30
CA VAL A 291 18.61 -6.55 5.46
C VAL A 291 19.26 -5.91 4.23
N VAL A 292 18.83 -6.28 3.02
CA VAL A 292 19.42 -5.77 1.76
C VAL A 292 19.32 -4.24 1.63
N GLN A 293 18.37 -3.61 2.33
CA GLN A 293 18.13 -2.17 2.26
C GLN A 293 18.91 -1.37 3.31
N LEU A 294 19.41 -2.01 4.37
CA LEU A 294 20.08 -1.35 5.48
C LEU A 294 21.33 -0.53 5.07
N PRO A 295 22.19 -0.99 4.13
CA PRO A 295 23.31 -0.17 3.66
C PRO A 295 22.87 1.16 3.03
N ALA A 296 21.76 1.15 2.28
CA ALA A 296 21.22 2.35 1.64
C ALA A 296 20.68 3.38 2.66
N LEU A 297 20.28 2.95 3.87
CA LEU A 297 19.88 3.89 4.91
C LEU A 297 21.04 4.78 5.39
N ARG A 298 22.27 4.23 5.36
CA ARG A 298 23.47 5.00 5.72
C ARG A 298 23.78 6.07 4.68
N THR A 299 23.52 5.79 3.39
CA THR A 299 23.79 6.76 2.31
C THR A 299 22.82 7.93 2.33
N VAL A 300 21.57 7.71 2.76
CA VAL A 300 20.57 8.80 2.91
C VAL A 300 20.63 9.52 4.25
N GLY A 301 21.55 9.12 5.14
CA GLY A 301 21.81 9.79 6.42
C GLY A 301 20.75 9.57 7.50
N MET A 302 20.00 8.46 7.43
CA MET A 302 18.90 8.18 8.38
C MET A 302 19.42 8.15 9.83
N LYS A 303 18.71 8.84 10.73
CA LYS A 303 18.96 8.81 12.17
C LYS A 303 17.73 8.26 12.90
N TRP A 304 17.80 6.99 13.28
CA TRP A 304 16.74 6.38 14.07
C TRP A 304 16.72 6.93 15.50
N GLN A 305 15.52 7.10 16.06
CA GLN A 305 15.27 7.51 17.45
C GLN A 305 14.15 6.65 18.06
N PRO A 306 14.27 6.19 19.32
CA PRO A 306 13.21 5.49 20.02
C PRO A 306 12.11 6.48 20.47
N SER A 307 11.31 6.96 19.53
CA SER A 307 10.20 7.90 19.74
C SER A 307 8.92 7.33 19.14
N LEU A 308 7.76 7.65 19.72
CA LEU A 308 6.45 7.40 19.11
C LEU A 308 5.73 8.71 18.70
N ASP A 309 6.10 9.85 19.31
CA ASP A 309 5.59 11.22 19.06
C ASP A 309 4.11 11.30 18.61
N LEU A 310 3.21 10.59 19.32
CA LEU A 310 1.76 10.55 19.07
C LEU A 310 1.08 11.92 19.22
N GLY A 311 1.74 12.85 19.90
CA GLY A 311 1.32 14.24 20.03
C GLY A 311 1.52 15.06 18.76
N SER A 312 2.43 14.66 17.87
CA SER A 312 2.74 15.44 16.68
C SER A 312 1.61 15.39 15.65
N ALA A 313 1.28 16.55 15.09
CA ALA A 313 0.32 16.65 14.00
C ALA A 313 0.74 15.81 12.79
N ALA A 314 2.04 15.75 12.49
CA ALA A 314 2.56 14.99 11.36
C ALA A 314 2.39 13.46 11.52
N VAL A 315 2.61 12.90 12.71
CA VAL A 315 2.33 11.48 12.96
C VAL A 315 0.83 11.21 12.82
N ARG A 316 -0.02 12.07 13.39
CA ARG A 316 -1.48 11.94 13.29
C ARG A 316 -1.98 12.04 11.85
N ASP A 317 -1.40 12.92 11.05
CA ASP A 317 -1.72 13.06 9.63
C ASP A 317 -1.42 11.76 8.88
N VAL A 318 -0.25 11.15 9.10
CA VAL A 318 0.11 9.87 8.51
C VAL A 318 -0.88 8.77 8.94
N LEU A 319 -1.13 8.63 10.25
CA LEU A 319 -2.04 7.60 10.77
C LEU A 319 -3.49 7.77 10.26
N ARG A 320 -3.99 9.01 10.20
CA ARG A 320 -5.33 9.32 9.70
C ARG A 320 -5.48 9.01 8.21
N LEU A 321 -4.44 9.27 7.42
CA LEU A 321 -4.42 8.95 5.99
C LEU A 321 -4.28 7.44 5.73
N MET A 322 -3.77 6.69 6.70
CA MET A 322 -3.66 5.23 6.63
C MET A 322 -4.97 4.54 7.01
N GLY A 323 -5.63 4.96 8.08
CA GLY A 323 -6.81 4.29 8.67
C GLY A 323 -7.90 3.86 7.67
N PRO A 324 -8.44 4.76 6.82
CA PRO A 324 -9.49 4.42 5.88
C PRO A 324 -9.10 3.36 4.84
N ARG A 325 -7.80 3.28 4.51
CA ARG A 325 -7.31 2.36 3.47
C ARG A 325 -7.02 0.96 4.00
N VAL A 326 -6.76 0.83 5.30
CA VAL A 326 -6.67 -0.48 5.97
C VAL A 326 -8.06 -1.13 6.02
N ILE A 327 -9.11 -0.33 6.25
CA ILE A 327 -10.51 -0.81 6.27
C ILE A 327 -10.99 -1.20 4.87
N GLY A 328 -10.56 -0.49 3.82
CA GLY A 328 -10.96 -0.82 2.43
C GLY A 328 -10.34 -2.08 1.81
N LEU A 329 -9.42 -2.76 2.52
CA LEU A 329 -8.79 -4.01 2.11
C LEU A 329 -9.29 -5.23 2.90
N ALA A 330 -10.13 -5.02 3.92
CA ALA A 330 -10.75 -6.04 4.76
C ALA A 330 -12.23 -6.22 4.37
#